data_AF-A0A2H5VAN6-F1
#
_entry.id   AF-A0A2H5VAN6-F1
#
_cell.length_a   1.000
_cell.length_b   1.000
_cell.length_c   1.000
_cell.angle_alpha   90.00
_cell.angle_beta   90.00
_cell.angle_gamma   90.00
#
_symmetry.space_group_name_H-M   'P 1'
#
loop_
_entity.id
_entity.type
_entity.pdbx_description
1 polymer ?
#
loop_
_entity_poly.entity_id
_entity_poly.type
_entity_poly.pdbx_seq_one_letter_code
_entity_poly.pdbx_strand_id
1 'polypeptide(L)'
;MDLYYLDELAARIKVNRDKIARLRQELADLDARMRDKAIDQEFARLIGYQQEDEDAESMRARINSEIDALEEALKNDMEEFINGLASSELIIPIDPRPVIGDEHSTTNGGRGKIIYKYRDSAIFTNFVGMFSVIFNNCTVKDIIFTPDSVVVNAKDEREARYRFVNSIREMQRMLVKKANAIALIAEQQVKR
;
A
#
# COMPACT_ATOMS: atom_id res chain seq x y z
N MET A 1 -14.70 10.82 0.22
CA MET A 1 -13.38 10.27 -0.17
C MET A 1 -13.57 9.50 -1.47
N ASP A 2 -12.73 9.72 -2.47
CA ASP A 2 -12.86 9.07 -3.78
C ASP A 2 -11.63 8.20 -4.12
N LEU A 3 -11.76 7.45 -5.21
CA LEU A 3 -10.69 6.54 -5.66
C LEU A 3 -9.44 7.27 -6.15
N TYR A 4 -9.55 8.53 -6.62
CA TYR A 4 -8.39 9.34 -7.00
C TYR A 4 -7.51 9.62 -5.80
N TYR A 5 -8.11 10.12 -4.73
CA TYR A 5 -7.39 10.38 -3.49
C TYR A 5 -6.80 9.09 -2.89
N LEU A 6 -7.51 7.97 -2.96
CA LEU A 6 -6.97 6.68 -2.52
C LEU A 6 -5.77 6.22 -3.35
N ASP A 7 -5.75 6.46 -4.66
CA ASP A 7 -4.60 6.13 -5.51
C ASP A 7 -3.37 7.01 -5.18
N GLU A 8 -3.59 8.30 -4.92
CA GLU A 8 -2.54 9.22 -4.46
C GLU A 8 -1.97 8.80 -3.10
N LEU A 9 -2.83 8.43 -2.14
CA LEU A 9 -2.40 7.86 -0.86
C LEU A 9 -1.59 6.58 -1.06
N ALA A 10 -2.05 5.66 -1.92
CA ALA A 10 -1.33 4.44 -2.22
C ALA A 10 0.05 4.71 -2.84
N ALA A 11 0.16 5.73 -3.71
CA ALA A 11 1.43 6.17 -4.27
C ALA A 11 2.37 6.70 -3.18
N ARG A 12 1.86 7.54 -2.26
CA ARG A 12 2.64 8.09 -1.13
C ARG A 12 3.15 6.99 -0.19
N ILE A 13 2.28 6.04 0.17
CA ILE A 13 2.62 4.84 0.95
C ILE A 13 3.77 4.08 0.30
N LYS A 14 3.70 3.86 -1.01
CA LYS A 14 4.74 3.15 -1.77
C LYS A 14 6.07 3.90 -1.74
N VAL A 15 6.07 5.20 -2.04
CA VAL A 15 7.28 6.04 -2.04
C VAL A 15 7.93 6.07 -0.65
N ASN A 16 7.14 6.22 0.41
CA ASN A 16 7.65 6.24 1.78
C ASN A 16 8.27 4.89 2.17
N ARG A 17 7.65 3.76 1.79
CA ARG A 17 8.24 2.42 1.99
C ARG A 17 9.57 2.25 1.27
N ASP A 18 9.65 2.67 0.01
CA ASP A 18 10.88 2.58 -0.78
C ASP A 18 11.98 3.47 -0.19
N LYS A 19 11.62 4.62 0.38
CA LYS A 19 12.56 5.53 1.04
C LYS A 19 13.08 4.95 2.37
N ILE A 20 12.21 4.38 3.20
CA ILE A 20 12.60 3.68 4.43
C ILE A 20 13.58 2.55 4.11
N ALA A 21 13.31 1.74 3.08
CA ALA A 21 14.20 0.65 2.67
C ALA A 21 15.60 1.16 2.28
N ARG A 22 15.68 2.28 1.55
CA ARG A 22 16.96 2.91 1.18
C ARG A 22 17.71 3.44 2.40
N LEU A 23 17.03 4.13 3.31
CA LEU A 23 17.64 4.66 4.54
C LEU A 23 18.15 3.54 5.45
N ARG A 24 17.43 2.43 5.56
CA ARG A 24 17.89 1.24 6.29
C ARG A 24 19.14 0.62 5.67
N GLN A 25 19.24 0.61 4.33
CA GLN A 25 20.47 0.17 3.65
C GLN A 25 21.63 1.14 3.93
N GLU A 26 21.39 2.46 3.83
CA GLU A 26 22.40 3.47 4.13
C GLU A 26 22.92 3.36 5.57
N LEU A 27 22.02 3.08 6.53
CA LEU A 27 22.37 2.82 7.92
C LEU A 27 23.25 1.57 8.05
N ALA A 28 22.92 0.48 7.36
CA ALA A 28 23.72 -0.75 7.37
C ALA A 28 25.13 -0.53 6.78
N ASP A 29 25.23 0.25 5.71
CA ASP A 29 26.50 0.61 5.07
C ASP A 29 27.32 1.56 5.95
N LEU A 30 26.68 2.47 6.68
CA LEU A 30 27.33 3.31 7.68
C LEU A 30 27.86 2.46 8.85
N ASP A 31 27.05 1.56 9.40
CA ASP A 31 27.45 0.67 10.50
C ASP A 31 28.60 -0.27 10.07
N ALA A 32 28.63 -0.73 8.81
CA ALA A 32 29.76 -1.48 8.27
C ALA A 32 31.04 -0.63 8.21
N ARG A 33 30.98 0.58 7.65
CA ARG A 33 32.11 1.51 7.61
C ARG A 33 32.62 1.88 8.99
N MET A 34 31.73 2.03 9.96
CA MET A 34 32.10 2.33 11.35
C MET A 34 32.82 1.17 12.03
N ARG A 35 32.43 -0.08 11.76
CA ARG A 35 33.17 -1.25 12.25
C ARG A 35 34.57 -1.34 11.68
N ASP A 36 34.71 -1.08 10.38
CA ASP A 36 36.03 -1.09 9.73
C ASP A 36 36.91 0.04 10.27
N LYS A 37 36.37 1.26 10.39
CA LYS A 37 37.07 2.40 11.02
C LYS A 37 37.45 2.13 12.48
N ALA A 38 36.63 1.42 13.25
CA ALA A 38 36.95 1.09 14.65
C ALA A 38 38.22 0.21 14.76
N ILE A 39 38.40 -0.73 13.84
CA ILE A 39 39.62 -1.56 13.75
C ILE A 39 40.83 -0.67 13.42
N ASP A 40 40.68 0.24 12.45
CA ASP A 40 41.75 1.16 12.04
C ASP A 40 42.11 2.16 13.15
N GLN A 41 41.12 2.65 13.91
CA GLN A 41 41.34 3.52 15.07
C GLN A 41 42.01 2.78 16.22
N GLU A 42 41.63 1.53 16.48
CA GLU A 42 42.29 0.70 17.49
C GLU A 42 43.74 0.41 17.09
N PHE A 43 44.00 0.13 15.81
CA PHE A 43 45.35 0.04 15.27
C PHE A 43 46.13 1.35 15.42
N ALA A 44 45.57 2.49 15.00
CA ALA A 44 46.18 3.81 15.11
C ALA A 44 46.56 4.15 16.56
N ARG A 45 45.66 3.84 17.51
CA ARG A 45 45.89 4.00 18.95
C ARG A 45 47.05 3.14 19.45
N LEU A 46 47.16 1.90 18.99
CA LEU A 46 48.26 0.99 19.33
C LEU A 46 49.61 1.47 18.79
N ILE A 47 49.63 2.15 17.63
CA ILE A 47 50.86 2.71 17.03
C ILE A 47 51.14 4.18 17.41
N GLY A 48 50.34 4.77 18.32
CA GLY A 48 50.56 6.10 18.87
C GLY A 48 50.04 7.28 18.02
N TYR A 49 49.12 7.05 17.09
CA TYR A 49 48.46 8.10 16.31
C TYR A 49 47.03 8.38 16.84
N GLN A 50 46.62 9.65 16.84
CA GLN A 50 45.23 10.08 17.07
C GLN A 50 44.61 10.52 15.75
N GLN A 51 43.44 9.99 15.41
CA GLN A 51 42.64 10.40 14.26
C GLN A 51 41.41 11.15 14.76
N GLU A 52 41.05 12.28 14.14
CA GLU A 52 39.81 13.01 14.46
C GLU A 52 38.59 12.30 13.85
N ASP A 53 37.50 12.24 14.61
CA ASP A 53 36.26 11.60 14.21
C ASP A 53 35.46 12.45 13.21
N GLU A 54 34.99 11.82 12.14
CA GLU A 54 33.79 12.29 11.43
C GLU A 54 32.57 11.91 12.27
N ASP A 55 31.62 12.83 12.41
CA ASP A 55 30.44 12.74 13.29
C ASP A 55 29.40 11.71 12.81
N ALA A 56 29.81 10.44 12.75
CA ALA A 56 29.02 9.33 12.26
C ALA A 56 27.88 8.97 13.21
N GLU A 57 28.03 9.24 14.51
CA GLU A 57 26.92 9.13 15.48
C GLU A 57 25.81 10.12 15.15
N SER A 58 26.15 11.36 14.81
CA SER A 58 25.18 12.37 14.35
C SER A 58 24.50 11.95 13.04
N MET A 59 25.26 11.39 12.08
CA MET A 59 24.69 10.87 10.83
C MET A 59 23.72 9.72 11.08
N ARG A 60 24.08 8.79 11.98
CA ARG A 60 23.25 7.66 12.40
C ARG A 60 21.97 8.11 13.08
N ALA A 61 22.06 9.08 14.01
CA ALA A 61 20.91 9.65 14.69
C ALA A 61 19.94 10.33 13.71
N ARG A 62 20.47 11.07 12.73
CA ARG A 62 19.66 11.72 11.69
C ARG A 62 18.91 10.70 10.82
N ILE A 63 19.59 9.65 10.35
CA ILE A 63 18.97 8.60 9.53
C ILE A 63 17.86 7.89 10.32
N ASN A 64 18.11 7.53 11.59
CA ASN A 64 17.09 6.91 12.44
C ASN A 64 15.88 7.82 12.65
N SER A 65 16.09 9.09 12.96
CA SER A 65 14.99 10.04 13.13
C SER A 65 14.15 10.22 11.86
N GLU A 66 14.79 10.15 10.67
CA GLU A 66 14.07 10.22 9.41
C GLU A 66 13.27 8.93 9.13
N ILE A 67 13.81 7.77 9.48
CA ILE A 67 13.09 6.48 9.42
C ILE A 67 11.86 6.54 10.32
N ASP A 68 12.01 6.95 11.58
CA ASP A 68 10.90 7.01 12.55
C ASP A 68 9.76 7.93 12.05
N ALA A 69 10.11 9.11 11.53
CA ALA A 69 9.13 10.04 10.98
C ALA A 69 8.41 9.48 9.75
N LEU A 70 9.13 8.78 8.87
CA LEU A 70 8.54 8.13 7.69
C LEU A 70 7.66 6.93 8.08
N GLU A 71 8.01 6.20 9.13
CA GLU A 71 7.19 5.09 9.65
C GLU A 71 5.89 5.58 10.27
N GLU A 72 5.94 6.68 11.02
CA GLU A 72 4.75 7.34 11.54
C GLU A 72 3.85 7.86 10.41
N ALA A 73 4.42 8.55 9.41
CA ALA A 73 3.69 9.01 8.24
C ALA A 73 3.07 7.84 7.46
N LEU A 74 3.83 6.76 7.26
CA LEU A 74 3.33 5.54 6.62
C LEU A 74 2.16 4.94 7.38
N LYS A 75 2.22 4.88 8.71
CA LYS A 75 1.12 4.38 9.54
C LYS A 75 -0.13 5.23 9.36
N ASN A 76 0.01 6.56 9.43
CA ASN A 76 -1.12 7.49 9.27
C ASN A 76 -1.75 7.36 7.87
N ASP A 77 -0.93 7.30 6.82
CA ASP A 77 -1.38 7.13 5.44
C ASP A 77 -2.13 5.81 5.23
N MET A 78 -1.62 4.72 5.83
CA MET A 78 -2.24 3.41 5.80
C MET A 78 -3.61 3.40 6.48
N GLU A 79 -3.71 4.03 7.65
CA GLU A 79 -4.96 4.18 8.39
C GLU A 79 -5.97 5.02 7.59
N GLU A 80 -5.52 6.13 7.02
CA GLU A 80 -6.34 6.99 6.17
C GLU A 80 -6.85 6.24 4.92
N PHE A 81 -5.97 5.49 4.24
CA PHE A 81 -6.35 4.68 3.08
C PHE A 81 -7.41 3.63 3.45
N ILE A 82 -7.22 2.90 4.56
CA ILE A 82 -8.17 1.88 5.02
C ILE A 82 -9.50 2.52 5.39
N ASN A 83 -9.49 3.63 6.13
CA ASN A 83 -10.69 4.34 6.54
C ASN A 83 -11.46 4.90 5.34
N GLY A 84 -10.74 5.42 4.34
CA GLY A 84 -11.34 5.87 3.08
C GLY A 84 -12.00 4.74 2.30
N LEU A 85 -11.34 3.59 2.19
CA LEU A 85 -11.88 2.43 1.51
C LEU A 85 -13.05 1.78 2.28
N ALA A 86 -13.04 1.88 3.62
CA ALA A 86 -14.10 1.41 4.49
C ALA A 86 -15.30 2.37 4.57
N SER A 87 -15.13 3.62 4.15
CA SER A 87 -16.16 4.66 4.23
C SER A 87 -17.38 4.32 3.38
N SER A 88 -18.58 4.47 3.94
CA SER A 88 -19.84 4.34 3.21
C SER A 88 -20.03 5.40 2.12
N GLU A 89 -19.25 6.47 2.17
CA GLU A 89 -19.25 7.59 1.21
C GLU A 89 -18.16 7.46 0.15
N LEU A 90 -17.55 6.28 0.01
CA LEU A 90 -16.56 6.01 -1.03
C LEU A 90 -17.16 6.23 -2.42
N ILE A 91 -16.52 7.09 -3.21
CA ILE A 91 -16.88 7.34 -4.60
C ILE A 91 -15.93 6.59 -5.53
N ILE A 92 -16.48 5.69 -6.34
CA ILE A 92 -15.75 4.97 -7.39
C ILE A 92 -16.17 5.57 -8.74
N PRO A 93 -15.25 6.23 -9.48
CA PRO A 93 -15.60 6.97 -10.69
C PRO A 93 -15.73 6.03 -11.89
N ILE A 94 -16.78 5.22 -11.96
CA ILE A 94 -17.09 4.36 -13.12
C ILE A 94 -17.99 5.06 -14.15
N ASP A 95 -17.78 4.80 -15.45
CA ASP A 95 -18.75 5.16 -16.50
C ASP A 95 -19.99 4.26 -16.32
N PRO A 96 -21.21 4.81 -16.27
CA PRO A 96 -22.44 4.03 -16.08
C PRO A 96 -22.76 3.09 -17.24
N ARG A 97 -22.09 3.20 -18.39
CA ARG A 97 -22.28 2.35 -19.58
C ARG A 97 -21.22 1.25 -19.59
N PRO A 98 -21.55 0.03 -19.14
CA PRO A 98 -20.58 -1.05 -19.15
C PRO A 98 -20.39 -1.61 -20.56
N VAL A 99 -19.26 -2.30 -20.73
CA VAL A 99 -19.03 -3.22 -21.84
C VAL A 99 -19.38 -4.62 -21.38
N ILE A 100 -20.22 -5.31 -22.13
CA ILE A 100 -20.51 -6.73 -21.90
C ILE A 100 -19.33 -7.52 -22.48
N GLY A 101 -18.52 -8.11 -21.61
CA GLY A 101 -17.42 -8.98 -21.98
C GLY A 101 -17.94 -10.33 -22.46
N ASP A 102 -17.28 -10.89 -23.48
CA ASP A 102 -17.70 -12.09 -24.19
C ASP A 102 -18.03 -13.28 -23.26
N GLU A 103 -19.09 -14.00 -23.60
CA GLU A 103 -19.65 -15.18 -22.91
C GLU A 103 -18.71 -16.41 -22.90
N HIS A 104 -17.46 -16.29 -23.38
CA HIS A 104 -16.54 -17.41 -23.62
C HIS A 104 -15.39 -17.57 -22.60
N SER A 105 -15.53 -17.07 -21.37
CA SER A 105 -14.53 -17.30 -20.31
C SER A 105 -14.69 -18.72 -19.73
N THR A 106 -13.87 -19.67 -20.21
CA THR A 106 -13.84 -21.11 -19.85
C THR A 106 -13.37 -21.45 -18.42
N THR A 107 -13.46 -20.53 -17.47
CA THR A 107 -13.07 -20.79 -16.07
C THR A 107 -14.30 -20.74 -15.17
N ASN A 108 -14.86 -21.94 -14.94
CA ASN A 108 -15.78 -22.34 -13.87
C ASN A 108 -16.89 -21.33 -13.50
N GLY A 109 -18.00 -21.33 -14.25
CA GLY A 109 -19.27 -20.81 -13.70
C GLY A 109 -20.34 -20.26 -14.64
N GLY A 110 -20.16 -20.23 -15.97
CA GLY A 110 -21.24 -19.92 -16.92
C GLY A 110 -21.91 -18.54 -16.75
N ARG A 111 -21.22 -17.54 -16.21
CA ARG A 111 -21.72 -16.16 -16.09
C ARG A 111 -20.90 -15.24 -16.99
N GLY A 112 -21.59 -14.30 -17.64
CA GLY A 112 -20.95 -13.21 -18.38
C GLY A 112 -20.10 -12.31 -17.47
N LYS A 113 -19.27 -11.47 -18.09
CA LYS A 113 -18.50 -10.42 -17.41
C LYS A 113 -19.03 -9.07 -17.83
N ILE A 114 -19.36 -8.21 -16.89
CA ILE A 114 -19.78 -6.83 -17.16
C ILE A 114 -18.65 -5.91 -16.71
N ILE A 115 -18.09 -5.15 -17.63
CA ILE A 115 -16.89 -4.34 -17.42
C ILE A 115 -17.27 -2.87 -17.38
N TYR A 116 -17.05 -2.22 -16.24
CA TYR A 116 -17.21 -0.79 -16.09
C TYR A 116 -15.83 -0.12 -16.18
N LYS A 117 -15.61 0.70 -17.21
CA LYS A 117 -14.39 1.51 -17.28
C LYS A 117 -14.46 2.65 -16.28
N TYR A 118 -13.31 3.11 -15.80
CA TYR A 118 -13.27 4.35 -15.05
C TYR A 118 -13.55 5.55 -15.95
N ARG A 119 -14.17 6.59 -15.38
CA ARG A 119 -14.43 7.86 -16.05
C ARG A 119 -13.12 8.53 -16.44
N ASP A 120 -13.18 9.34 -17.49
CA ASP A 120 -12.06 10.17 -17.97
C ASP A 120 -10.80 9.35 -18.33
N SER A 121 -10.94 8.05 -18.60
CA SER A 121 -9.84 7.12 -18.85
C SER A 121 -8.83 7.04 -17.69
N ALA A 122 -9.30 7.25 -16.45
CA ALA A 122 -8.46 7.17 -15.27
C ALA A 122 -7.86 5.76 -15.09
N ILE A 123 -6.63 5.72 -14.56
CA ILE A 123 -5.88 4.49 -14.28
C ILE A 123 -5.44 4.51 -12.81
N PHE A 124 -5.90 3.53 -12.04
CA PHE A 124 -5.68 3.43 -10.59
C PHE A 124 -4.70 2.29 -10.24
N THR A 125 -3.49 2.37 -10.79
CA THR A 125 -2.47 1.32 -10.60
C THR A 125 -2.03 1.18 -9.15
N ASN A 126 -1.86 2.28 -8.43
CA ASN A 126 -1.37 2.26 -7.05
C ASN A 126 -2.44 1.72 -6.12
N PHE A 127 -3.70 2.13 -6.31
CA PHE A 127 -4.85 1.60 -5.62
C PHE A 127 -4.95 0.09 -5.80
N VAL A 128 -4.90 -0.43 -7.03
CA VAL A 128 -4.99 -1.88 -7.28
C VAL A 128 -3.84 -2.63 -6.62
N GLY A 129 -2.62 -2.09 -6.70
CA GLY A 129 -1.46 -2.63 -6.00
C GLY A 129 -1.70 -2.73 -4.50
N MET A 130 -2.16 -1.64 -3.89
CA MET A 130 -2.42 -1.55 -2.45
C MET A 130 -3.60 -2.43 -2.01
N PHE A 131 -4.65 -2.48 -2.82
CA PHE A 131 -5.82 -3.30 -2.62
C PHE A 131 -5.46 -4.79 -2.57
N SER A 132 -4.61 -5.23 -3.50
CA SER A 132 -4.16 -6.63 -3.55
C SER A 132 -3.36 -7.04 -2.30
N VAL A 133 -2.62 -6.11 -1.69
CA VAL A 133 -1.91 -6.35 -0.42
C VAL A 133 -2.90 -6.53 0.74
N ILE A 134 -3.99 -5.78 0.78
CA ILE A 134 -4.97 -5.82 1.89
C ILE A 134 -5.87 -7.07 1.82
N PHE A 135 -6.24 -7.48 0.61
CA PHE A 135 -7.19 -8.57 0.37
C PHE A 135 -6.54 -9.88 -0.11
N ASN A 136 -5.21 -9.91 -0.28
CA ASN A 136 -4.44 -11.02 -0.88
C ASN A 136 -4.85 -11.37 -2.32
N ASN A 137 -5.77 -10.61 -2.93
CA ASN A 137 -6.18 -10.67 -4.32
C ASN A 137 -6.88 -9.35 -4.71
N CYS A 138 -7.09 -9.12 -6.00
CA CYS A 138 -7.86 -7.95 -6.49
C CYS A 138 -9.38 -8.24 -6.55
N THR A 139 -9.83 -9.34 -5.94
CA THR A 139 -11.17 -9.89 -6.12
C THR A 139 -11.94 -9.82 -4.82
N VAL A 140 -13.02 -9.06 -4.80
CA VAL A 140 -13.99 -9.09 -3.71
C VAL A 140 -15.27 -9.71 -4.24
N LYS A 141 -15.52 -10.97 -3.88
CA LYS A 141 -16.71 -11.73 -4.33
C LYS A 141 -16.85 -11.72 -5.85
N ASP A 142 -17.79 -10.92 -6.35
CA ASP A 142 -18.18 -10.84 -7.75
C ASP A 142 -17.45 -9.72 -8.49
N ILE A 143 -16.69 -8.86 -7.80
CA ILE A 143 -15.97 -7.73 -8.40
C ILE A 143 -14.46 -7.98 -8.44
N ILE A 144 -13.85 -7.55 -9.53
CA ILE A 144 -12.40 -7.52 -9.70
C ILE A 144 -12.01 -6.08 -10.04
N PHE A 145 -11.14 -5.49 -9.23
CA PHE A 145 -10.53 -4.21 -9.55
C PHE A 145 -9.31 -4.44 -10.45
N THR A 146 -9.31 -3.77 -11.60
CA THR A 146 -8.15 -3.70 -12.50
C THR A 146 -7.74 -2.23 -12.63
N PRO A 147 -6.52 -1.93 -13.11
CA PRO A 147 -6.07 -0.53 -13.16
C PRO A 147 -6.99 0.40 -13.96
N ASP A 148 -7.64 -0.08 -15.01
CA ASP A 148 -8.45 0.74 -15.93
C ASP A 148 -9.95 0.46 -15.87
N SER A 149 -10.37 -0.57 -15.11
CA SER A 149 -11.78 -0.96 -15.04
C SER A 149 -12.14 -1.74 -13.78
N VAL A 150 -13.44 -1.82 -13.52
CA VAL A 150 -14.04 -2.78 -12.58
C VAL A 150 -14.77 -3.85 -13.37
N VAL A 151 -14.38 -5.11 -13.18
CA VAL A 151 -15.06 -6.26 -13.79
C VAL A 151 -16.03 -6.86 -12.78
N VAL A 152 -17.28 -7.07 -13.19
CA VAL A 152 -18.33 -7.67 -12.37
C VAL A 152 -18.81 -8.98 -13.02
N ASN A 153 -18.76 -10.07 -12.27
CA ASN A 153 -19.25 -11.38 -12.72
C ASN A 153 -20.79 -11.44 -12.62
N ALA A 154 -21.48 -11.20 -13.72
CA ALA A 154 -22.94 -11.07 -13.77
C ALA A 154 -23.50 -11.41 -15.17
N LYS A 155 -24.75 -11.87 -15.24
CA LYS A 155 -25.40 -12.23 -16.50
C LYS A 155 -25.92 -11.03 -17.27
N ASP A 156 -26.33 -9.99 -16.55
CA ASP A 156 -26.87 -8.77 -17.12
C ASP A 156 -26.45 -7.53 -16.31
N GLU A 157 -26.73 -6.35 -16.84
CA GLU A 157 -26.37 -5.08 -16.23
C GLU A 157 -27.08 -4.85 -14.88
N ARG A 158 -28.33 -5.27 -14.73
CA ARG A 158 -29.09 -5.09 -13.49
C ARG A 158 -28.47 -5.92 -12.36
N GLU A 159 -28.14 -7.17 -12.65
CA GLU A 159 -27.42 -8.06 -11.75
C GLU A 159 -26.03 -7.51 -11.42
N ALA A 160 -25.31 -6.98 -12.41
CA ALA A 160 -23.99 -6.37 -12.20
C ALA A 160 -24.04 -5.19 -11.24
N ARG A 161 -24.98 -4.26 -11.42
CA ARG A 161 -25.18 -3.11 -10.52
C ARG A 161 -25.48 -3.56 -9.10
N TYR A 162 -26.36 -4.55 -8.93
CA TYR A 162 -26.69 -5.12 -7.62
C TYR A 162 -25.48 -5.77 -6.95
N ARG A 163 -24.73 -6.60 -7.68
CA ARG A 163 -23.53 -7.30 -7.19
C ARG A 163 -22.41 -6.34 -6.84
N PHE A 164 -22.20 -5.30 -7.65
CA PHE A 164 -21.22 -4.26 -7.39
C PHE A 164 -21.50 -3.59 -6.04
N VAL A 165 -22.70 -3.04 -5.85
CA VAL A 165 -23.08 -2.35 -4.59
C VAL A 165 -22.93 -3.28 -3.38
N ASN A 166 -23.37 -4.53 -3.47
CA ASN A 166 -23.27 -5.47 -2.36
C ASN A 166 -21.83 -5.87 -2.04
N SER A 167 -21.01 -6.09 -3.07
CA SER A 167 -19.60 -6.44 -2.88
C SER A 167 -18.83 -5.30 -2.23
N ILE A 168 -19.08 -4.05 -2.63
CA ILE A 168 -18.50 -2.86 -1.99
C ILE A 168 -18.96 -2.72 -0.53
N ARG A 169 -20.25 -2.87 -0.24
CA ARG A 169 -20.76 -2.80 1.14
C ARG A 169 -20.20 -3.89 2.05
N GLU A 170 -19.94 -5.06 1.49
CA GLU A 170 -19.35 -6.15 2.24
C GLU A 170 -17.87 -5.95 2.49
N MET A 171 -17.13 -5.48 1.48
CA MET A 171 -15.76 -5.02 1.62
C MET A 171 -15.65 -3.97 2.72
N GLN A 172 -16.49 -2.93 2.71
CA GLN A 172 -16.52 -1.89 3.73
C GLN A 172 -16.77 -2.50 5.12
N ARG A 173 -17.75 -3.40 5.28
CA ARG A 173 -17.99 -4.10 6.56
C ARG A 173 -16.82 -4.95 7.01
N MET A 174 -16.13 -5.65 6.09
CA MET A 174 -14.93 -6.41 6.42
C MET A 174 -13.78 -5.49 6.85
N LEU A 175 -13.61 -4.36 6.17
CA LEU A 175 -12.56 -3.38 6.48
C LEU A 175 -12.82 -2.68 7.81
N VAL A 176 -14.05 -2.30 8.14
CA VAL A 176 -14.36 -1.74 9.48
C VAL A 176 -13.99 -2.73 10.58
N LYS A 177 -14.30 -4.02 10.40
CA LYS A 177 -13.88 -5.08 11.34
C LYS A 177 -12.37 -5.24 11.39
N LYS A 178 -11.69 -5.17 10.24
CA LYS A 178 -10.22 -5.27 10.15
C LYS A 178 -9.52 -4.02 10.65
N ALA A 179 -10.03 -2.81 10.48
CA ALA A 179 -9.44 -1.56 10.96
C ALA A 179 -9.31 -1.58 12.48
N ASN A 180 -10.36 -2.07 13.17
CA ASN A 180 -10.32 -2.33 14.61
C ASN A 180 -9.23 -3.36 15.01
N ALA A 181 -8.87 -4.30 14.12
CA ALA A 181 -7.82 -5.29 14.35
C ALA A 181 -6.42 -4.82 13.88
N ILE A 182 -6.33 -3.99 12.84
CA ILE A 182 -5.10 -3.42 12.30
C ILE A 182 -4.56 -2.34 13.24
N ALA A 183 -5.43 -1.53 13.85
CA ALA A 183 -5.05 -0.66 14.97
C ALA A 183 -4.40 -1.46 16.12
N LEU A 184 -4.93 -2.67 16.39
CA LEU A 184 -4.40 -3.59 17.41
C LEU A 184 -3.08 -4.28 17.01
N ILE A 185 -2.87 -4.53 15.71
CA ILE A 185 -1.65 -5.19 15.15
C ILE A 185 -0.53 -4.18 14.90
N ALA A 186 -0.84 -2.95 14.49
CA ALA A 186 0.13 -1.86 14.35
C ALA A 186 0.80 -1.52 15.69
N GLU A 187 0.09 -1.65 16.82
CA GLU A 187 0.68 -1.56 18.16
C GLU A 187 1.68 -2.70 18.47
N GLN A 188 1.56 -3.86 17.81
CA GLN A 188 2.41 -5.03 18.05
C GLN A 188 3.62 -5.10 17.10
N GLN A 189 3.53 -4.53 15.90
CA GLN A 189 4.64 -4.53 14.93
C GLN A 189 5.66 -3.42 15.14
N VAL A 190 5.32 -2.35 15.89
CA VAL A 190 6.30 -1.32 16.34
C VAL A 190 7.17 -1.83 17.51
N LYS A 191 6.81 -2.97 18.12
CA LYS A 191 7.53 -3.55 19.27
C LYS A 191 8.47 -4.71 18.90
N ARG A 192 8.80 -4.92 17.63
CA ARG A 192 9.71 -6.01 17.20
C ARG A 192 10.80 -5.54 16.28
#